data_AF-A0A0E3P0D5-F1
#
_entry.id   AF-A0A0E3P0D5-F1
#
_cell.length_a   1.000
_cell.length_b   1.000
_cell.length_c   1.000
_cell.angle_alpha   90.00
_cell.angle_beta   90.00
_cell.angle_gamma   90.00
#
_symmetry.space_group_name_H-M   'P 1'
#
loop_
_entity.id
_entity.type
_entity.pdbx_description
1 polymer ?
#
loop_
_entity_poly.entity_id
_entity_poly.type
_entity_poly.pdbx_seq_one_letter_code
_entity_poly.pdbx_strand_id
1 'polypeptide(L)'
;MNNWKGRLRDILEGKIEDESEAPVLEERIEEKAEVHVTSFIENSVLPAFRELSAELEKHKRCSVIDVDEQKTEASLKVYFQDAEEFYYAVRGRTYQKGDFAFPQHAETQNESSLEAEVILRSGSHHMGDINSFSMDDIIKDFLDEYSKWAKF
;
A
#
# COMPACT_ATOMS: atom_id res chain seq x y z
N MET A 1 -37.30 8.97 -13.56
CA MET A 1 -37.40 7.86 -14.55
C MET A 1 -36.33 8.11 -15.60
N ASN A 2 -35.25 7.32 -15.57
CA ASN A 2 -34.07 7.56 -16.42
C ASN A 2 -34.40 7.27 -17.89
N ASN A 3 -34.29 8.30 -18.73
CA ASN A 3 -34.59 8.25 -20.17
C ASN A 3 -33.38 7.71 -20.96
N TRP A 4 -33.02 6.45 -20.70
CA TRP A 4 -31.92 5.76 -21.38
C TRP A 4 -32.18 5.53 -22.88
N LYS A 5 -33.47 5.51 -23.29
CA LYS A 5 -33.89 5.36 -24.69
C LYS A 5 -33.57 6.59 -25.54
N GLY A 6 -33.58 7.78 -24.94
CA GLY A 6 -33.11 9.01 -25.58
C GLY A 6 -31.61 8.95 -25.85
N ARG A 7 -30.81 8.65 -24.81
CA ARG A 7 -29.34 8.51 -24.94
C ARG A 7 -28.93 7.49 -26.00
N LEU A 8 -29.60 6.33 -26.06
CA LEU A 8 -29.29 5.31 -27.08
C LEU A 8 -29.55 5.82 -28.51
N ARG A 9 -30.60 6.62 -28.70
CA ARG A 9 -30.93 7.22 -30.00
C ARG A 9 -29.88 8.24 -30.41
N ASP A 10 -29.43 9.07 -29.48
CA ASP A 10 -28.44 10.11 -29.76
C ASP A 10 -27.06 9.53 -30.11
N ILE A 11 -26.70 8.37 -29.51
CA ILE A 11 -25.51 7.58 -29.85
C ILE A 11 -25.59 7.04 -31.28
N LEU A 12 -26.74 6.48 -31.67
CA LEU A 12 -26.93 5.90 -33.01
C LEU A 12 -26.98 6.96 -34.12
N GLU A 13 -27.41 8.18 -33.79
CA GLU A 13 -27.46 9.30 -34.73
C GLU A 13 -26.16 10.11 -34.81
N GLY A 14 -25.13 9.75 -34.04
CA GLY A 14 -23.78 10.34 -34.11
C GLY A 14 -23.71 11.82 -33.70
N LYS A 15 -24.60 12.26 -32.79
CA LYS A 15 -24.79 13.68 -32.44
C LYS A 15 -24.14 14.11 -31.11
N ILE A 16 -23.24 13.32 -30.53
CA ILE A 16 -22.57 13.70 -29.28
C ILE A 16 -21.11 14.04 -29.59
N GLU A 17 -20.77 15.33 -29.47
CA GLU A 17 -19.40 15.80 -29.30
C GLU A 17 -18.90 15.35 -27.92
N ASP A 18 -17.65 14.87 -27.91
CA ASP A 18 -16.96 14.20 -26.80
C ASP A 18 -16.84 15.09 -25.55
N GLU A 19 -17.64 14.82 -24.51
CA GLU A 19 -17.37 15.25 -23.14
C GLU A 19 -16.93 14.02 -22.34
N SER A 20 -15.61 13.81 -22.25
CA SER A 20 -15.02 12.69 -21.53
C SER A 20 -15.25 12.83 -20.02
N GLU A 21 -16.00 11.90 -19.42
CA GLU A 21 -16.17 11.75 -17.95
C GLU A 21 -14.90 11.23 -17.22
N ALA A 22 -13.75 11.12 -17.91
CA ALA A 22 -12.52 10.50 -17.41
C ALA A 22 -11.82 11.19 -16.20
N PRO A 23 -11.64 12.52 -16.14
CA PRO A 23 -10.81 13.12 -15.09
C PRO A 23 -11.45 13.06 -13.68
N VAL A 24 -12.78 13.06 -13.59
CA VAL A 24 -13.48 13.08 -12.29
C VAL A 24 -13.54 11.70 -11.63
N LEU A 25 -13.50 10.62 -12.42
CA LEU A 25 -13.55 9.25 -11.89
C LEU A 25 -12.19 8.80 -11.38
N GLU A 26 -11.10 9.13 -12.08
CA GLU A 26 -9.73 8.77 -11.70
C GLU A 26 -9.31 9.45 -10.39
N GLU A 27 -9.53 10.77 -10.25
CA GLU A 27 -9.22 11.51 -9.02
C GLU A 27 -9.92 10.92 -7.77
N ARG A 28 -11.17 10.44 -7.93
CA ARG A 28 -11.96 9.85 -6.83
C ARG A 28 -11.51 8.45 -6.43
N ILE A 29 -10.85 7.72 -7.35
CA ILE A 29 -10.28 6.40 -7.06
C ILE A 29 -8.95 6.59 -6.33
N GLU A 30 -8.11 7.51 -6.81
CA GLU A 30 -6.83 7.88 -6.19
C GLU A 30 -7.03 8.35 -4.75
N GLU A 31 -7.95 9.31 -4.53
CA GLU A 31 -8.25 9.83 -3.18
C GLU A 31 -8.67 8.71 -2.21
N LYS A 32 -9.48 7.76 -2.68
CA LYS A 32 -9.88 6.60 -1.85
C LYS A 32 -8.72 5.66 -1.59
N ALA A 33 -7.83 5.44 -2.55
CA ALA A 33 -6.67 4.59 -2.39
C ALA A 33 -5.71 5.15 -1.33
N GLU A 34 -5.41 6.46 -1.41
CA GLU A 34 -4.54 7.16 -0.46
C GLU A 34 -5.07 7.09 0.98
N VAL A 35 -6.39 7.27 1.15
CA VAL A 35 -7.04 7.17 2.48
C VAL A 35 -6.90 5.77 3.06
N HIS A 36 -7.05 4.71 2.27
CA HIS A 36 -6.89 3.33 2.74
C HIS A 36 -5.45 3.00 3.09
N VAL A 37 -4.49 3.41 2.26
CA VAL A 37 -3.06 3.23 2.55
C VAL A 37 -2.66 3.96 3.83
N THR A 38 -3.06 5.22 3.97
CA THR A 38 -2.81 6.02 5.17
C THR A 38 -3.41 5.33 6.40
N SER A 39 -4.64 4.85 6.29
CA SER A 39 -5.32 4.15 7.38
C SER A 39 -4.61 2.86 7.77
N PHE A 40 -4.07 2.11 6.81
CA PHE A 40 -3.28 0.90 7.07
C PHE A 40 -1.97 1.22 7.79
N ILE A 41 -1.24 2.24 7.35
CA ILE A 41 -0.01 2.68 8.01
C ILE A 41 -0.29 3.14 9.44
N GLU A 42 -1.34 3.95 9.64
CA GLU A 42 -1.67 4.51 10.96
C GLU A 42 -2.23 3.49 11.96
N ASN A 43 -3.04 2.54 11.49
CA ASN A 43 -3.79 1.64 12.38
C ASN A 43 -3.18 0.24 12.50
N SER A 44 -2.35 -0.21 11.54
CA SER A 44 -1.69 -1.52 11.61
C SER A 44 -0.18 -1.38 11.78
N VAL A 45 0.50 -0.64 10.91
CA VAL A 45 1.97 -0.61 10.87
C VAL A 45 2.57 0.18 12.03
N LEU A 46 2.08 1.40 12.27
CA LEU A 46 2.61 2.24 13.34
C LEU A 46 2.42 1.65 14.74
N PRO A 47 1.24 1.08 15.08
CA PRO A 47 1.07 0.35 16.34
C PRO A 47 2.03 -0.84 16.46
N ALA A 48 2.20 -1.64 15.40
CA ALA A 48 3.17 -2.74 15.38
C ALA A 48 4.59 -2.25 15.67
N PHE A 49 5.01 -1.17 15.01
CA PHE A 49 6.35 -0.60 15.21
C PHE A 49 6.55 -0.09 16.62
N ARG A 50 5.54 0.55 17.23
CA ARG A 50 5.62 1.03 18.62
C ARG A 50 5.77 -0.14 19.61
N GLU A 51 5.05 -1.24 19.41
CA GLU A 51 5.21 -2.42 20.26
C GLU A 51 6.59 -3.07 20.09
N LEU A 52 7.05 -3.23 18.85
CA LEU A 52 8.39 -3.72 18.53
C LEU A 52 9.47 -2.83 19.17
N SER A 53 9.35 -1.51 19.05
CA SER A 53 10.27 -0.54 19.66
C SER A 53 10.34 -0.71 21.18
N ALA A 54 9.18 -0.80 21.84
CA ALA A 54 9.11 -0.96 23.29
C ALA A 54 9.75 -2.27 23.76
N GLU A 55 9.61 -3.36 23.00
CA GLU A 55 10.24 -4.64 23.32
C GLU A 55 11.75 -4.62 23.03
N LEU A 56 12.18 -4.07 21.89
CA LEU A 56 13.59 -3.92 21.52
C LEU A 56 14.38 -3.13 22.58
N GLU A 57 13.80 -2.07 23.13
CA GLU A 57 14.41 -1.25 24.18
C GLU A 57 14.70 -2.07 25.45
N LYS A 58 13.82 -2.99 25.85
CA LYS A 58 14.06 -3.91 26.99
C LYS A 58 15.29 -4.79 26.76
N HIS A 59 15.62 -5.06 25.51
CA HIS A 59 16.78 -5.84 25.09
C HIS A 59 17.99 -4.98 24.71
N LYS A 60 18.03 -3.70 25.12
CA LYS A 60 19.11 -2.74 24.85
C LYS A 60 19.33 -2.46 23.36
N ARG A 61 18.28 -2.59 22.53
CA ARG A 61 18.27 -2.08 21.17
C ARG A 61 17.50 -0.78 21.15
N CYS A 62 18.12 0.27 20.62
CA CYS A 62 17.40 1.51 20.35
C CYS A 62 16.69 1.38 19.00
N SER A 63 15.54 2.02 18.83
CA SER A 63 14.89 2.04 17.53
C SER A 63 14.34 3.41 17.19
N VAL A 64 14.28 3.71 15.90
CA VAL A 64 13.76 4.98 15.37
C VAL A 64 12.69 4.65 14.35
N ILE A 65 11.49 5.18 14.60
CA ILE A 65 10.36 5.11 13.67
C ILE A 65 10.34 6.39 12.85
N ASP A 66 10.26 6.26 11.53
CA ASP A 66 10.13 7.36 10.60
C ASP A 66 8.92 7.10 9.68
N VAL A 67 8.16 8.15 9.37
CA VAL A 67 6.97 8.08 8.51
C VAL A 67 7.08 9.21 7.50
N ASP A 68 6.78 8.91 6.25
CA ASP A 68 6.73 9.93 5.20
C ASP A 68 5.59 10.94 5.44
N GLU A 69 5.68 12.10 4.80
CA GLU A 69 4.69 13.18 4.95
C GLU A 69 3.29 12.75 4.49
N GLN A 70 3.23 11.86 3.49
CA GLN A 70 1.98 11.36 2.92
C GLN A 70 1.44 10.11 3.65
N LYS A 71 2.16 9.59 4.65
CA LYS A 71 1.80 8.37 5.40
C LYS A 71 1.54 7.16 4.50
N THR A 72 2.31 7.07 3.42
CA THR A 72 2.31 5.93 2.51
C THR A 72 3.41 4.92 2.84
N GLU A 73 4.41 5.32 3.62
CA GLU A 73 5.55 4.50 4.02
C GLU A 73 5.92 4.78 5.49
N ALA A 74 6.13 3.72 6.25
CA ALA A 74 6.70 3.81 7.59
C ALA A 74 7.92 2.90 7.69
N SER A 75 8.99 3.37 8.32
CA SER A 75 10.22 2.62 8.55
C SER A 75 10.59 2.53 10.03
N LEU A 76 11.22 1.41 10.39
CA LEU A 76 11.77 1.10 11.70
C LEU A 76 13.26 0.78 11.53
N LYS A 77 14.11 1.64 12.09
CA LYS A 77 15.57 1.44 12.17
C LYS A 77 15.92 0.93 13.55
N VAL A 78 16.65 -0.18 13.63
CA VAL A 78 17.12 -0.77 14.89
C VAL A 78 18.62 -0.54 15.02
N TYR A 79 19.05 -0.12 16.21
CA TYR A 79 20.43 0.20 16.54
C TYR A 79 20.90 -0.60 17.74
N PHE A 80 22.16 -1.06 17.67
CA PHE A 80 22.88 -1.66 18.79
C PHE A 80 24.23 -0.95 18.94
N GLN A 81 24.50 -0.38 20.11
CA GLN A 81 25.74 0.35 20.40
C GLN A 81 26.08 1.41 19.33
N ASP A 82 25.10 2.22 18.96
CA ASP A 82 25.20 3.29 17.95
C ASP A 82 25.46 2.83 16.50
N ALA A 83 25.51 1.52 16.24
CA ALA A 83 25.52 0.96 14.90
C ALA A 83 24.10 0.55 14.48
N GLU A 84 23.69 0.94 13.27
CA GLU A 84 22.44 0.43 12.70
C GLU A 84 22.59 -1.06 12.40
N GLU A 85 21.75 -1.86 13.03
CA GLU A 85 21.74 -3.32 12.92
C GLU A 85 20.74 -3.79 11.86
N PHE A 86 19.59 -3.10 11.78
CA PHE A 86 18.50 -3.53 10.92
C PHE A 86 17.62 -2.36 10.46
N TYR A 87 17.07 -2.48 9.25
CA TYR A 87 16.12 -1.55 8.67
C TYR A 87 14.97 -2.35 8.09
N TYR A 88 13.75 -1.94 8.43
CA TYR A 88 12.51 -2.52 7.95
C TYR A 88 11.53 -1.40 7.64
N ALA A 89 11.00 -1.36 6.43
CA ALA A 89 9.94 -0.42 6.07
C ALA A 89 8.77 -1.13 5.40
N VAL A 90 7.57 -0.60 5.63
CA VAL A 90 6.34 -1.03 4.98
C VAL A 90 5.81 0.14 4.18
N ARG A 91 5.54 -0.11 2.90
CA ARG A 91 4.97 0.85 1.97
C ARG A 91 3.68 0.33 1.36
N GLY A 92 2.64 1.16 1.34
CA GLY A 92 1.43 0.90 0.55
C GLY A 92 1.57 1.42 -0.88
N ARG A 93 1.06 0.69 -1.86
CA ARG A 93 1.06 1.04 -3.28
C ARG A 93 -0.26 0.69 -3.94
N THR A 94 -0.72 1.53 -4.87
CA THR A 94 -1.80 1.18 -5.78
C THR A 94 -1.22 0.42 -6.96
N TYR A 95 -1.63 -0.83 -7.14
CA TYR A 95 -1.28 -1.62 -8.31
C TYR A 95 -2.40 -1.57 -9.33
N GLN A 96 -2.11 -1.01 -10.51
CA GLN A 96 -2.97 -1.13 -11.68
C GLN A 96 -2.42 -2.26 -12.55
N LYS A 97 -3.23 -3.30 -12.75
CA LYS A 97 -2.89 -4.39 -13.65
C LYS A 97 -2.95 -3.87 -15.09
N GLY A 98 -1.81 -3.45 -15.63
CA GLY A 98 -1.74 -2.89 -16.97
C GLY A 98 -2.22 -3.90 -18.03
N ASP A 99 -3.17 -3.48 -18.88
CA ASP A 99 -3.75 -4.19 -20.03
C ASP A 99 -2.73 -4.54 -21.15
N PHE A 100 -1.43 -4.54 -20.87
CA PHE A 100 -0.38 -4.48 -21.88
C PHE A 100 -0.11 -5.79 -22.64
N ALA A 101 -0.82 -6.88 -22.36
CA ALA A 101 -0.54 -8.18 -22.98
C ALA A 101 -1.62 -8.71 -23.93
N PHE A 102 -2.94 -8.51 -23.70
CA PHE A 102 -3.96 -9.14 -24.54
C PHE A 102 -5.31 -8.37 -24.56
N PRO A 103 -5.59 -7.56 -25.60
CA PRO A 103 -6.83 -6.77 -25.70
C PRO A 103 -8.11 -7.60 -25.92
N GLN A 104 -8.02 -8.93 -26.07
CA GLN A 104 -9.19 -9.80 -26.30
C GLN A 104 -9.88 -10.28 -25.01
N HIS A 105 -9.39 -9.88 -23.82
CA HIS A 105 -9.97 -10.25 -22.52
C HIS A 105 -10.18 -9.06 -21.57
N ALA A 106 -10.22 -7.83 -22.07
CA ALA A 106 -10.40 -6.62 -21.26
C ALA A 106 -11.87 -6.36 -20.83
N GLU A 107 -12.63 -7.41 -20.50
CA GLU A 107 -14.00 -7.27 -19.94
C GLU A 107 -14.09 -7.54 -18.44
N THR A 108 -13.00 -7.91 -17.77
CA THR A 108 -12.95 -7.88 -16.30
C THR A 108 -12.43 -6.52 -15.85
N GLN A 109 -13.28 -5.79 -15.13
CA GLN A 109 -13.00 -4.51 -14.48
C GLN A 109 -11.52 -4.40 -14.07
N ASN A 110 -10.87 -3.32 -14.51
CA ASN A 110 -9.58 -2.88 -13.99
C ASN A 110 -9.75 -2.53 -12.51
N GLU A 111 -9.83 -3.54 -11.64
CA GLU A 111 -9.81 -3.40 -10.19
C GLU A 111 -8.36 -3.10 -9.80
N SER A 112 -8.07 -1.83 -9.52
CA SER A 112 -6.83 -1.44 -8.84
C SER A 112 -6.78 -2.11 -7.47
N SER A 113 -5.75 -2.92 -7.21
CA SER A 113 -5.48 -3.49 -5.88
C SER A 113 -4.62 -2.54 -5.05
N LEU A 114 -4.84 -2.52 -3.73
CA LEU A 114 -3.97 -1.80 -2.80
C LEU A 114 -3.06 -2.81 -2.13
N GLU A 115 -1.76 -2.69 -2.37
CA GLU A 115 -0.77 -3.69 -2.00
C GLU A 115 0.27 -3.13 -1.02
N ALA A 116 0.75 -3.99 -0.12
CA ALA A 116 1.85 -3.72 0.79
C ALA A 116 3.15 -4.32 0.25
N GLU A 117 4.23 -3.55 0.35
CA GLU A 117 5.59 -3.97 0.07
C GLU A 117 6.47 -3.76 1.30
N VAL A 118 7.29 -4.75 1.62
CA VAL A 118 8.32 -4.66 2.66
C VAL A 118 9.64 -4.33 2.00
N ILE A 119 10.33 -3.33 2.56
CA ILE A 119 11.61 -2.84 2.08
C ILE A 119 12.66 -3.10 3.17
N LEU A 120 13.69 -3.85 2.79
CA LEU A 120 14.85 -4.18 3.59
C LEU A 120 16.10 -3.63 2.92
N ARG A 121 17.22 -3.56 3.64
CA ARG A 121 18.52 -3.23 3.02
C ARG A 121 18.95 -4.25 1.96
N SER A 122 18.53 -5.51 2.08
CA SER A 122 18.86 -6.57 1.12
C SER A 122 17.97 -6.58 -0.13
N GLY A 123 16.92 -5.77 -0.17
CA GLY A 123 15.93 -5.76 -1.25
C GLY A 123 14.51 -5.54 -0.71
N SER A 124 13.53 -5.60 -1.60
CA SER A 124 12.12 -5.55 -1.23
C SER A 124 11.40 -6.83 -1.60
N HIS A 125 10.29 -7.11 -0.92
CA HIS A 125 9.38 -8.18 -1.30
C HIS A 125 7.93 -7.75 -1.10
N HIS A 126 7.07 -8.32 -1.94
CA HIS A 126 5.64 -8.03 -1.92
C HIS A 126 4.95 -8.88 -0.84
N MET A 127 4.19 -8.23 0.04
CA MET A 127 3.39 -8.94 1.06
C MET A 127 2.04 -9.38 0.50
N GLY A 128 1.31 -8.49 -0.18
CA GLY A 128 -0.06 -8.74 -0.64
C GLY A 128 -1.00 -7.55 -0.46
N ASP A 129 -2.31 -7.78 -0.52
CA ASP A 129 -3.33 -6.74 -0.34
C ASP A 129 -3.33 -6.17 1.09
N ILE A 130 -3.32 -4.84 1.23
CA ILE A 130 -3.24 -4.15 2.53
C ILE A 130 -4.38 -4.50 3.49
N ASN A 131 -5.57 -4.85 2.97
CA ASN A 131 -6.74 -5.19 3.78
C ASN A 131 -6.63 -6.58 4.41
N SER A 132 -5.64 -7.37 3.98
CA SER A 132 -5.43 -8.73 4.47
C SER A 132 -4.43 -8.80 5.64
N PHE A 133 -3.81 -7.68 6.01
CA PHE A 133 -2.77 -7.65 7.04
C PHE A 133 -3.21 -6.90 8.29
N SER A 134 -3.07 -7.59 9.42
CA SER A 134 -3.23 -7.01 10.75
C SER A 134 -1.90 -6.52 11.31
N MET A 135 -1.97 -5.79 12.44
CA MET A 135 -0.81 -5.43 13.24
C MET A 135 0.06 -6.66 13.62
N ASP A 136 -0.57 -7.77 14.01
CA ASP A 136 0.12 -9.01 14.40
C ASP A 136 0.90 -9.63 13.23
N ASP A 137 0.36 -9.52 12.01
CA ASP A 137 1.04 -10.01 10.81
C ASP A 137 2.31 -9.19 10.51
N ILE A 138 2.25 -7.86 10.72
CA ILE A 138 3.42 -6.97 10.57
C ILE A 138 4.50 -7.30 11.62
N ILE A 139 4.09 -7.54 12.87
CA ILE A 139 5.01 -7.95 13.94
C ILE A 139 5.67 -9.27 13.57
N LYS A 140 4.88 -10.25 13.13
CA LYS A 140 5.39 -11.56 12.74
C LYS A 140 6.39 -11.48 11.60
N ASP A 141 6.05 -10.76 10.52
CA ASP A 141 6.94 -10.58 9.38
C ASP A 141 8.26 -9.90 9.78
N PHE A 142 8.18 -8.83 10.59
CA PHE A 142 9.35 -8.16 11.14
C PHE A 142 10.24 -9.14 11.93
N LEU A 143 9.66 -9.97 12.79
CA LEU A 143 10.42 -10.94 13.59
C LEU A 143 11.07 -12.00 12.70
N ASP A 144 10.35 -12.51 11.69
CA ASP A 144 10.87 -13.48 10.74
C ASP A 144 12.06 -12.90 9.96
N GLU A 145 11.98 -11.65 9.50
CA GLU A 145 13.10 -10.97 8.83
C GLU A 145 14.24 -10.63 9.78
N TYR A 146 13.96 -10.03 10.93
CA TYR A 146 14.98 -9.62 11.90
C TYR A 146 15.76 -10.82 12.45
N SER A 147 15.11 -11.98 12.62
CA SER A 147 15.76 -13.22 13.07
C SER A 147 16.89 -13.70 12.15
N LYS A 148 16.86 -13.32 10.87
CA LYS A 148 17.90 -13.67 9.89
C LYS A 148 19.18 -12.85 10.08
N TRP A 149 19.07 -11.70 10.74
CA TRP A 149 20.16 -10.74 10.93
C TRP A 149 20.68 -10.68 12.36
N ALA A 150 19.78 -10.85 13.34
CA ALA A 150 20.11 -10.83 14.75
C ALA A 150 21.17 -11.91 15.05
N LYS A 151 22.40 -11.48 15.31
CA LYS A 151 23.47 -12.35 15.80
C LYS A 151 23.30 -12.47 17.31
N PHE A 152 22.88 -13.64 17.77
CA PHE A 152 22.83 -13.99 19.20
C PHE A 152 24.24 -14.08 19.81
#